data_AF-A0A7K3BHV9-F1
#
_entry.id   AF-A0A7K3BHV9-F1
#
_cell.length_a   1.000
_cell.length_b   1.000
_cell.length_c   1.000
_cell.angle_alpha   90.00
_cell.angle_beta   90.00
_cell.angle_gamma   90.00
#
_symmetry.space_group_name_H-M   'P 1'
#
loop_
_entity.id
_entity.type
_entity.pdbx_description
1 polymer ?
#
loop_
_entity_poly.entity_id
_entity_poly.type
_entity_poly.pdbx_seq_one_letter_code
_entity_poly.pdbx_strand_id
1 'polypeptide(L)'
;MQSYASAQLASPGTYFQTAAFCCLVAIVLIRAGRVWRRAPRGLLAPDEPVRVESAPVPGPAASRAQGDRTVGRVYLCFGWFLVLGTVVNLVNGVRSVWG
;
A
#
# COMPACT_ATOMS: atom_id res chain seq x y z
N MET A 1 -3.52 24.29 -29.77
CA MET A 1 -2.62 24.52 -28.62
C MET A 1 -3.48 24.52 -27.38
N GLN A 2 -3.46 23.42 -26.62
CA GLN A 2 -4.20 23.33 -25.36
C GLN A 2 -3.61 24.37 -24.41
N SER A 3 -4.37 25.42 -24.10
CA SER A 3 -4.09 26.24 -22.92
C SER A 3 -4.04 25.29 -21.75
N TYR A 4 -2.85 25.07 -21.20
CA TYR A 4 -2.68 24.73 -19.80
C TYR A 4 -3.17 25.96 -19.05
N ALA A 5 -4.49 26.12 -19.00
CA ALA A 5 -5.17 27.08 -18.14
C ALA A 5 -4.50 26.91 -16.79
N SER A 6 -3.81 27.96 -16.35
CA SER A 6 -3.14 28.07 -15.07
C SER A 6 -3.87 27.19 -14.08
N ALA A 7 -3.30 26.02 -13.76
CA ALA A 7 -3.99 25.01 -12.96
C ALA A 7 -4.43 25.74 -11.70
N GLN A 8 -5.73 25.99 -11.60
CA GLN A 8 -6.27 26.91 -10.61
C GLN A 8 -5.90 26.29 -9.27
N LEU A 9 -4.90 26.89 -8.60
CA LEU A 9 -4.35 26.27 -7.40
C LEU A 9 -5.50 26.15 -6.41
N ALA A 10 -5.74 24.92 -5.95
CA ALA A 10 -6.72 24.69 -4.91
C ALA A 10 -6.36 25.53 -3.67
N SER A 11 -7.34 25.78 -2.80
CA SER A 11 -7.05 26.49 -1.56
C SER A 11 -5.98 25.73 -0.75
N PRO A 12 -5.12 26.42 0.02
CA PRO A 12 -4.11 25.77 0.86
C PRO A 12 -4.69 24.65 1.74
N GLY A 13 -5.87 24.88 2.30
CA GLY A 13 -6.59 23.91 3.13
C GLY A 13 -6.90 22.61 2.37
N THR A 14 -7.23 22.69 1.08
CA THR A 14 -7.49 21.53 0.23
C THR A 14 -6.24 20.66 0.09
N TYR A 15 -5.07 21.27 -0.14
CA TYR A 15 -3.81 20.51 -0.23
C TYR A 15 -3.47 19.80 1.08
N PHE A 16 -3.60 20.48 2.22
CA PHE A 16 -3.33 19.86 3.53
C PHE A 16 -4.33 18.75 3.87
N GLN A 17 -5.61 18.93 3.56
CA GLN A 17 -6.64 17.90 3.77
C GLN A 17 -6.38 16.67 2.90
N THR A 18 -6.06 16.85 1.61
CA THR A 18 -5.69 15.75 0.72
C THR A 18 -4.41 15.06 1.18
N ALA A 19 -3.40 15.82 1.62
CA ALA A 19 -2.15 15.25 2.15
C ALA A 19 -2.40 14.38 3.39
N ALA A 20 -3.22 14.87 4.33
CA ALA A 20 -3.59 14.15 5.55
C ALA A 20 -4.37 12.86 5.22
N PHE A 21 -5.35 12.94 4.30
CA PHE A 21 -6.09 11.78 3.85
C PHE A 21 -5.18 10.73 3.20
N CYS A 22 -4.35 11.13 2.23
CA CYS A 22 -3.37 10.24 1.59
C CYS A 22 -2.42 9.61 2.61
N CYS A 23 -2.00 10.35 3.63
CA CYS A 23 -1.12 9.86 4.68
C CYS A 23 -1.78 8.76 5.51
N LEU A 24 -3.03 8.97 5.94
CA LEU A 24 -3.79 7.98 6.70
C LEU A 24 -4.00 6.70 5.90
N VAL A 25 -4.41 6.83 4.63
CA VAL A 25 -4.61 5.67 3.75
C VAL A 25 -3.28 4.94 3.52
N ALA A 26 -2.18 5.66 3.28
CA ALA A 26 -0.86 5.06 3.13
C ALA A 26 -0.45 4.24 4.36
N ILE A 27 -0.66 4.77 5.57
CA ILE A 27 -0.37 4.06 6.82
C ILE A 27 -1.17 2.76 6.90
N VAL A 28 -2.47 2.82 6.60
CA VAL A 28 -3.35 1.64 6.61
C VAL A 28 -2.87 0.60 5.60
N LEU A 29 -2.58 0.98 4.36
CA LEU A 29 -2.12 0.04 3.32
C LEU A 29 -0.76 -0.57 3.68
N ILE A 30 0.18 0.22 4.19
CA ILE A 30 1.50 -0.28 4.61
C ILE A 30 1.36 -1.24 5.81
N ARG A 31 0.50 -0.92 6.78
CA ARG A 31 0.19 -1.81 7.92
C ARG A 31 -0.44 -3.11 7.43
N ALA A 32 -1.45 -3.03 6.56
CA ALA A 32 -2.10 -4.20 5.97
C ALA A 32 -1.08 -5.06 5.21
N GLY A 33 -0.30 -4.48 4.30
CA GLY A 33 0.73 -5.21 3.54
C GLY A 33 1.79 -5.86 4.43
N ARG A 34 2.15 -5.24 5.57
CA ARG A 34 3.03 -5.86 6.58
C ARG A 34 2.36 -7.00 7.32
N VAL A 35 1.08 -6.88 7.67
CA VAL A 35 0.30 -7.96 8.32
C VAL A 35 0.18 -9.15 7.37
N TRP A 36 -0.21 -8.94 6.11
CA TRP A 36 -0.30 -10.00 5.10
C TRP A 36 1.02 -10.71 4.86
N ARG A 37 2.15 -9.98 4.90
CA ARG A 37 3.49 -10.60 4.81
C ARG A 37 3.94 -11.33 6.08
N ARG A 38 3.43 -10.93 7.25
CA ARG A 38 3.78 -11.49 8.56
C ARG A 38 2.80 -12.56 9.03
N ALA A 39 1.66 -12.70 8.36
CA ALA A 39 0.67 -13.74 8.63
C ALA A 39 1.41 -15.10 8.61
N PRO A 40 1.56 -15.76 9.76
CA PRO A 40 2.25 -17.04 9.82
C PRO A 40 1.46 -18.04 8.98
N ARG A 41 2.20 -18.91 8.28
CA ARG A 41 1.71 -19.93 7.35
C ARG A 41 0.52 -20.77 7.87
N GLY A 42 0.29 -20.81 9.20
CA GLY A 42 -0.78 -21.57 9.86
C GLY A 42 -1.96 -20.79 10.45
N LEU A 43 -2.04 -19.45 10.39
CA LEU A 43 -3.21 -18.71 10.93
C LEU A 43 -4.41 -18.67 9.97
N LEU A 44 -4.17 -18.79 8.66
CA LEU A 44 -5.19 -18.82 7.61
C LEU A 44 -5.37 -20.24 7.01
N ALA A 45 -4.64 -21.22 7.56
CA ALA A 45 -4.70 -22.62 7.13
C ALA A 45 -4.62 -23.55 8.36
N PRO A 46 -5.76 -23.77 9.07
CA PRO A 46 -5.87 -24.83 10.06
C PRO A 46 -5.92 -26.26 9.45
N ASP A 47 -5.94 -26.40 8.12
CA ASP A 47 -6.06 -27.69 7.41
C ASP A 47 -4.74 -28.24 6.88
N GLU A 48 -3.77 -28.54 7.77
CA GLU A 48 -2.61 -29.35 7.39
C GLU A 48 -2.74 -30.77 7.97
N PRO A 49 -2.97 -31.77 7.11
CA PRO A 49 -2.13 -32.97 7.14
C PRO A 49 -1.74 -33.34 5.68
N VAL A 50 -0.58 -33.90 5.34
CA VAL A 50 -0.03 -35.19 5.72
C VAL A 50 1.41 -35.23 5.19
N ARG A 51 2.37 -35.73 5.99
CA ARG A 51 3.62 -36.28 5.45
C ARG A 51 3.29 -37.58 4.75
N VAL A 52 3.25 -37.57 3.41
CA VAL A 52 3.24 -38.82 2.64
C VAL A 52 4.69 -39.25 2.48
N GLU A 53 5.02 -40.38 3.09
CA GLU A 53 6.24 -41.17 2.96
C GLU A 53 7.35 -40.57 2.09
N SER A 54 8.35 -39.96 2.75
CA SER A 54 9.72 -39.77 2.23
C SER A 54 9.96 -38.90 0.98
N ALA A 55 8.96 -38.23 0.41
CA ALA A 55 9.18 -37.22 -0.64
C ALA A 55 8.56 -35.87 -0.25
N PRO A 56 9.33 -34.76 -0.27
CA PRO A 56 8.77 -33.44 -0.07
C PRO A 56 7.94 -33.05 -1.30
N VAL A 57 6.65 -33.37 -1.29
CA VAL A 57 5.69 -32.84 -2.25
C VAL A 57 5.42 -31.38 -1.86
N PRO A 58 5.58 -30.39 -2.76
CA PRO A 58 5.16 -29.02 -2.49
C PRO A 58 3.64 -29.02 -2.29
N GLY A 59 3.20 -29.00 -1.03
CA GLY A 59 1.79 -28.86 -0.71
C GLY A 59 1.24 -27.54 -1.27
N PRO A 60 -0.09 -27.42 -1.44
CA PRO A 60 -0.75 -26.20 -1.92
C PRO A 60 -0.43 -24.94 -1.09
N ALA A 61 0.15 -25.11 0.11
CA ALA A 61 0.71 -24.06 0.95
C ALA A 61 1.81 -23.22 0.25
N ALA A 62 2.60 -23.80 -0.65
CA ALA A 62 3.65 -23.06 -1.37
C ALA A 62 3.06 -22.02 -2.34
N SER A 63 1.98 -22.37 -3.04
CA SER A 63 1.30 -21.48 -3.99
C SER A 63 0.54 -20.35 -3.28
N ARG A 64 -0.10 -20.61 -2.13
CA ARG A 64 -0.77 -19.57 -1.32
C ARG A 64 0.22 -18.61 -0.67
N ALA A 65 1.33 -19.12 -0.13
CA ALA A 65 2.38 -18.28 0.44
C ALA A 65 3.01 -17.32 -0.60
N GLN A 66 3.03 -17.71 -1.88
CA GLN A 66 3.45 -16.84 -2.97
C GLN A 66 2.38 -15.79 -3.33
N GLY A 67 1.10 -16.16 -3.24
CA GLY A 67 -0.04 -15.24 -3.35
C GLY A 67 -0.03 -14.14 -2.28
N ASP A 68 0.09 -14.51 -1.00
CA ASP A 68 0.08 -13.56 0.13
C ASP A 68 1.26 -12.57 0.08
N ARG A 69 2.43 -13.03 -0.39
CA ARG A 69 3.60 -12.17 -0.60
C ARG A 69 3.38 -11.16 -1.73
N THR A 70 2.71 -11.56 -2.80
CA THR A 70 2.40 -10.68 -3.94
C THR A 70 1.41 -9.62 -3.52
N VAL A 71 0.33 -10.02 -2.86
CA VAL A 71 -0.69 -9.13 -2.31
C VAL A 71 -0.07 -8.13 -1.32
N GLY A 72 0.73 -8.60 -0.36
CA GLY A 72 1.42 -7.72 0.58
C GLY A 72 2.41 -6.75 -0.07
N ARG A 73 3.05 -7.14 -1.18
CA ARG A 73 3.92 -6.25 -1.97
C ARG A 73 3.12 -5.18 -2.70
N VAL A 74 1.97 -5.52 -3.28
CA VAL A 74 1.05 -4.57 -3.92
C VAL A 74 0.57 -3.51 -2.91
N TYR A 75 0.12 -3.92 -1.72
CA TYR A 75 -0.28 -2.99 -0.66
C TYR A 75 0.85 -2.04 -0.24
N LEU A 76 2.08 -2.53 -0.16
CA LEU A 76 3.24 -1.70 0.15
C LEU A 76 3.53 -0.70 -0.98
N CYS A 77 3.50 -1.14 -2.25
CA CYS A 77 3.71 -0.27 -3.40
C CYS A 77 2.66 0.85 -3.46
N PHE A 78 1.37 0.51 -3.32
CA PHE A 78 0.30 1.52 -3.27
C PHE A 78 0.42 2.46 -2.08
N GLY A 79 0.78 1.94 -0.90
CA GLY A 79 1.02 2.75 0.28
C GLY A 79 2.15 3.77 0.05
N TRP A 80 3.28 3.35 -0.50
CA TRP A 80 4.39 4.25 -0.84
C TRP A 80 4.04 5.28 -1.91
N PHE A 81 3.23 4.89 -2.90
CA PHE A 81 2.74 5.83 -3.92
C PHE A 81 1.87 6.93 -3.28
N LEU A 82 1.02 6.60 -2.32
CA LEU A 82 0.23 7.59 -1.59
C LEU A 82 1.10 8.49 -0.71
N VAL A 83 2.19 7.97 -0.10
CA VAL A 83 3.17 8.81 0.62
C VAL A 83 3.76 9.86 -0.32
N LEU A 84 4.10 9.48 -1.56
CA LEU A 84 4.59 10.44 -2.57
C LEU A 84 3.53 11.51 -2.86
N GLY A 85 2.27 11.12 -3.02
CA GLY A 85 1.13 12.04 -3.17
C GLY A 85 0.97 12.99 -1.98
N THR A 86 1.15 12.51 -0.75
CA THR A 86 1.16 13.34 0.47
C THR A 86 2.25 14.40 0.40
N VAL A 87 3.49 14.01 0.04
CA VAL A 87 4.62 14.94 -0.06
C VAL A 87 4.36 16.03 -1.11
N VAL A 88 3.87 15.64 -2.29
CA VAL A 88 3.54 16.58 -3.37
C VAL A 88 2.47 17.57 -2.92
N ASN A 89 1.40 17.09 -2.29
CA ASN A 89 0.35 17.96 -1.76
C ASN A 89 0.86 18.89 -0.65
N LEU A 90 1.75 18.42 0.22
CA LEU A 90 2.34 19.24 1.26
C LEU A 90 3.18 20.38 0.67
N VAL A 91 4.04 20.07 -0.31
CA VAL A 91 4.88 21.06 -1.01
C VAL A 91 4.02 22.10 -1.72
N ASN A 92 2.96 21.66 -2.41
CA ASN A 92 2.04 22.57 -3.10
C ASN A 92 1.24 23.42 -2.11
N GLY A 93 0.82 22.85 -0.98
CA GLY A 93 0.18 23.59 0.11
C GLY A 93 1.08 24.68 0.68
N VAL A 94 2.33 24.36 1.02
CA VAL A 94 3.31 25.35 1.51
C VAL A 94 3.55 26.45 0.47
N ARG A 95 3.76 26.07 -0.81
CA ARG A 95 3.90 27.04 -1.91
C ARG A 95 2.68 27.94 -2.06
N SER A 96 1.47 27.42 -1.88
CA SER A 96 0.23 28.21 -1.97
C SER A 96 0.01 29.17 -0.80
N VAL A 97 0.73 29.00 0.32
CA VAL A 97 0.68 29.91 1.46
C VAL A 97 1.79 30.96 1.39
N TRP A 98 2.94 30.62 0.79
CA TRP A 98 4.17 31.42 0.83
C TRP A 98 4.49 32.12 -0.51
N GLY A 99 3.87 31.69 -1.61
CA GLY A 99 3.96 32.31 -2.94
C GLY A 99 2.73 33.17 -3.22
#